data_AF-A0A2S6URG9-F1
#
_entry.id   AF-A0A2S6URG9-F1
#
_cell.length_a   1.000
_cell.length_b   1.000
_cell.length_c   1.000
_cell.angle_alpha   90.00
_cell.angle_beta   90.00
_cell.angle_gamma   90.00
#
_symmetry.space_group_name_H-M   'P 1'
#
loop_
_entity.id
_entity.type
_entity.pdbx_description
1 polymer ?
#
loop_
_entity_poly.entity_id
_entity_poly.type
_entity_poly.pdbx_seq_one_letter_code
_entity_poly.pdbx_strand_id
1 'polypeptide(L)'
;MYRSKVFLLAAVLIAGSFFSNQVKADSYKLYVNLPLSGPWSSFGEGMFNSFKLAIDQGNASGELGNLKLEVVRGDNAGDSAQAASLATKAGTDAKVIGAFCCWSSGLALATHSTYNRYGVPTILGGSNDHRSTRPFHKSAVIFRNSPYDLINMKMLATYVTNYANMKRVFAIDDNTAFSVTQANEFTKAADKLHGKGRVVGRESVQLGEKDFTPLITKLKGMNLDGVFYAGHMVEAALFRQQMLKLGLKIPMMSSGGVFSNTYIKTAGEASEGTLASFWGLPLDHYPEG
;
A
#
# COMPACT_ATOMS: atom_id res chain seq x y z
N MET A 1 -5.29 26.58 94.54
CA MET A 1 -4.04 25.95 95.01
C MET A 1 -3.69 24.85 94.00
N TYR A 2 -2.61 25.05 93.20
CA TYR A 2 -1.84 24.05 92.40
C TYR A 2 -2.60 23.13 91.41
N ARG A 3 -2.16 22.75 90.20
CA ARG A 3 -1.04 23.01 89.27
C ARG A 3 -1.41 22.18 88.01
N SER A 4 -1.55 22.80 86.84
CA SER A 4 -0.69 22.64 85.64
C SER A 4 -0.84 21.37 84.76
N LYS A 5 -0.67 21.62 83.45
CA LYS A 5 -0.33 20.74 82.29
C LYS A 5 -1.51 20.43 81.33
N VAL A 6 -1.61 21.04 80.14
CA VAL A 6 -0.80 20.93 78.89
C VAL A 6 -1.38 19.87 77.94
N PHE A 7 -1.92 20.35 76.80
CA PHE A 7 -2.10 19.73 75.46
C PHE A 7 -2.97 18.43 75.37
N LEU A 8 -3.83 18.20 74.38
CA LEU A 8 -3.63 18.27 72.92
C LEU A 8 -5.00 18.26 72.20
N LEU A 9 -5.14 19.09 71.16
CA LEU A 9 -6.17 18.94 70.11
C LEU A 9 -5.90 17.63 69.36
N ALA A 10 -6.81 16.65 69.43
CA ALA A 10 -6.83 15.51 68.52
C ALA A 10 -7.67 15.87 67.29
N ALA A 11 -7.04 16.45 66.27
CA ALA A 11 -7.61 16.54 64.94
C ALA A 11 -7.66 15.12 64.35
N VAL A 12 -8.86 14.56 64.24
CA VAL A 12 -9.11 13.31 63.50
C VAL A 12 -8.93 13.62 62.01
N LEU A 13 -7.71 13.49 61.52
CA LEU A 13 -7.43 13.36 60.10
C LEU A 13 -8.00 12.02 59.65
N ILE A 14 -9.22 12.04 59.10
CA ILE A 14 -9.68 10.98 58.22
C ILE A 14 -8.81 11.08 56.96
N ALA A 15 -7.65 10.43 57.00
CA ALA A 15 -6.92 10.05 55.81
C ALA A 15 -7.78 9.02 55.10
N GLY A 16 -8.78 9.49 54.35
CA GLY A 16 -9.47 8.69 53.37
C GLY A 16 -8.41 8.24 52.37
N SER A 17 -7.90 7.03 52.55
CA SER A 17 -7.14 6.32 51.54
C SER A 17 -8.05 6.21 50.32
N PHE A 18 -7.94 7.16 49.40
CA PHE A 18 -8.27 6.94 48.02
C PHE A 18 -7.32 5.83 47.54
N PHE A 19 -7.70 4.59 47.82
CA PHE A 19 -7.35 3.48 46.95
C PHE A 19 -8.01 3.79 45.61
N SER A 20 -7.35 4.62 44.81
CA SER A 20 -7.58 4.54 43.38
C SER A 20 -7.18 3.12 43.01
N ASN A 21 -8.18 2.27 42.76
CA ASN A 21 -7.96 1.10 41.92
C ASN A 21 -7.44 1.66 40.60
N GLN A 22 -6.12 1.79 40.46
CA GLN A 22 -5.50 1.92 39.15
C GLN A 22 -5.86 0.63 38.44
N VAL A 23 -6.94 0.67 37.67
CA VAL A 23 -7.26 -0.38 36.72
C VAL A 23 -6.05 -0.46 35.81
N LYS A 24 -5.26 -1.53 35.99
CA LYS A 24 -4.03 -1.75 35.24
C LYS A 24 -4.42 -1.81 33.77
N ALA A 25 -3.91 -0.87 32.97
CA ALA A 25 -4.23 -0.83 31.56
C ALA A 25 -3.84 -2.15 30.89
N ASP A 26 -4.80 -2.78 30.21
CA ASP A 26 -4.54 -3.98 29.42
C ASP A 26 -3.79 -3.53 28.15
N SER A 27 -2.48 -3.81 28.13
CA SER A 27 -1.60 -3.45 27.02
C SER A 27 -1.56 -4.57 25.97
N TYR A 28 -1.99 -4.23 24.76
CA TYR A 28 -1.97 -5.09 23.58
C TYR A 28 -1.12 -4.46 22.47
N LYS A 29 -0.65 -5.29 21.56
CA LYS A 29 0.28 -4.92 20.49
C LYS A 29 -0.39 -4.93 19.13
N LEU A 30 -0.04 -3.94 18.32
CA LEU A 30 -0.30 -3.91 16.89
C LEU A 30 1.04 -4.02 16.15
N TYR A 31 1.19 -5.07 15.36
CA TYR A 31 2.46 -5.39 14.71
C TYR A 31 2.55 -4.76 13.32
N VAL A 32 3.55 -3.93 13.09
CA VAL A 32 3.85 -3.37 11.77
C VAL A 32 4.85 -4.26 11.05
N ASN A 33 4.59 -4.56 9.78
CA ASN A 33 5.48 -5.32 8.91
C ASN A 33 5.56 -4.58 7.56
N LEU A 34 6.56 -3.71 7.45
CA LEU A 34 6.77 -2.77 6.34
C LEU A 34 8.24 -2.73 5.92
N PRO A 35 8.56 -2.27 4.70
CA PRO A 35 9.95 -2.05 4.29
C PRO A 35 10.48 -0.77 4.94
N LEU A 36 11.12 -0.86 6.09
CA LEU A 36 11.64 0.30 6.84
C LEU A 36 13.12 0.56 6.51
N SER A 37 13.79 -0.42 5.90
CA SER A 37 15.08 -0.27 5.25
C SER A 37 15.02 -0.70 3.78
N GLY A 38 16.14 -0.54 3.07
CA GLY A 38 16.23 -0.87 1.65
C GLY A 38 15.62 0.19 0.73
N PRO A 39 15.42 -0.15 -0.56
CA PRO A 39 15.05 0.82 -1.60
C PRO A 39 13.64 1.41 -1.44
N TRP A 40 12.78 0.78 -0.65
CA TRP A 40 11.39 1.20 -0.42
C TRP A 40 11.16 1.83 0.95
N SER A 41 12.23 2.13 1.69
CA SER A 41 12.19 2.65 3.07
C SER A 41 11.36 3.92 3.20
N SER A 42 11.47 4.86 2.25
CA SER A 42 10.71 6.11 2.29
C SER A 42 9.20 5.89 2.36
N PHE A 43 8.67 4.91 1.62
CA PHE A 43 7.26 4.54 1.68
C PHE A 43 6.91 3.83 2.99
N GLY A 44 7.74 2.88 3.42
CA GLY A 44 7.49 2.14 4.65
C GLY A 44 7.54 3.03 5.89
N GLU A 45 8.46 3.99 5.97
CA GLU A 45 8.54 4.97 7.05
C GLU A 45 7.33 5.89 7.06
N GLY A 46 6.91 6.41 5.91
CA GLY A 46 5.70 7.24 5.81
C GLY A 46 4.45 6.48 6.29
N MET A 47 4.31 5.22 5.87
CA MET A 47 3.26 4.32 6.30
C MET A 47 3.32 4.01 7.81
N PHE A 48 4.51 3.72 8.35
CA PHE A 48 4.70 3.49 9.78
C PHE A 48 4.33 4.72 10.60
N ASN A 49 4.80 5.90 10.21
CA ASN A 49 4.53 7.14 10.93
C ASN A 49 3.03 7.47 10.93
N SER A 50 2.36 7.26 9.79
CA SER A 50 0.91 7.45 9.67
C SER A 50 0.13 6.48 10.57
N PHE A 51 0.52 5.20 10.56
CA PHE A 51 -0.10 4.20 11.42
C PHE A 51 0.13 4.51 12.90
N LYS A 52 1.37 4.86 13.27
CA LYS A 52 1.71 5.21 14.65
C LYS A 52 0.93 6.43 15.12
N LEU A 53 0.81 7.47 14.30
CA LEU A 53 0.04 8.67 14.63
C LEU A 53 -1.42 8.34 14.94
N ALA A 54 -2.07 7.49 14.13
CA ALA A 54 -3.45 7.07 14.38
C ALA A 54 -3.59 6.30 15.71
N ILE A 55 -2.63 5.45 16.05
CA ILE A 55 -2.63 4.72 17.34
C ILE A 55 -2.37 5.66 18.52
N ASP A 56 -1.44 6.62 18.37
CA ASP A 56 -1.19 7.63 19.41
C ASP A 56 -2.44 8.49 19.67
N GLN A 57 -3.15 8.89 18.61
CA GLN A 57 -4.41 9.64 18.71
C GLN A 57 -5.51 8.81 19.37
N GLY A 58 -5.67 7.54 19.00
CA GLY A 58 -6.65 6.65 19.64
C GLY A 58 -6.34 6.40 21.13
N ASN A 59 -5.08 6.23 21.49
CA ASN A 59 -4.67 6.13 22.90
C ASN A 59 -4.95 7.42 23.69
N ALA A 60 -4.85 8.58 23.04
CA ALA A 60 -5.09 9.88 23.66
C ALA A 60 -6.56 10.30 23.71
N SER A 61 -7.44 9.71 22.89
CA SER A 61 -8.85 10.11 22.78
C SER A 61 -9.70 9.70 23.98
N GLY A 62 -9.26 8.69 24.74
CA GLY A 62 -10.04 8.08 25.83
C GLY A 62 -11.12 7.10 25.33
N GLU A 63 -11.29 6.94 24.02
CA GLU A 63 -12.29 6.04 23.42
C GLU A 63 -11.95 4.55 23.61
N LEU A 64 -10.68 4.25 23.90
CA LEU A 64 -10.18 2.89 24.14
C LEU A 64 -10.43 2.41 25.59
N GLY A 65 -11.00 3.24 26.45
CA GLY A 65 -11.22 2.92 27.86
C GLY A 65 -9.89 2.61 28.58
N ASN A 66 -9.77 1.42 29.14
CA ASN A 66 -8.55 0.98 29.86
C ASN A 66 -7.54 0.26 28.95
N LEU A 67 -7.82 0.14 27.65
CA LEU A 67 -6.91 -0.50 26.71
C LEU A 67 -5.79 0.47 26.33
N LYS A 68 -4.56 -0.05 26.25
CA LYS A 68 -3.42 0.67 25.68
C LYS A 68 -2.87 -0.11 24.50
N LEU A 69 -2.75 0.54 23.36
CA LEU A 69 -2.20 -0.06 22.15
C LEU A 69 -0.73 0.34 21.97
N GLU A 70 0.13 -0.67 21.84
CA GLU A 70 1.56 -0.51 21.55
C GLU A 70 1.86 -0.90 20.11
N VAL A 71 2.56 -0.04 19.38
CA VAL A 71 3.00 -0.34 18.02
C VAL A 71 4.34 -1.09 18.05
N VAL A 72 4.36 -2.31 17.53
CA VAL A 72 5.60 -3.09 17.36
C VAL A 72 6.12 -2.89 15.96
N ARG A 73 7.36 -2.43 15.86
CA ARG A 73 8.01 -2.16 14.57
C ARG A 73 8.66 -3.42 14.01
N GLY A 74 8.30 -3.78 12.79
CA GLY A 74 8.89 -4.89 12.03
C GLY A 74 9.33 -4.42 10.65
N ASP A 75 10.63 -4.43 10.42
CA ASP A 75 11.25 -4.10 9.15
C ASP A 75 11.40 -5.35 8.30
N ASN A 76 10.73 -5.41 7.14
CA ASN A 76 10.90 -6.48 6.17
C ASN A 76 11.89 -6.17 5.05
N ALA A 77 12.47 -4.96 5.00
CA ALA A 77 13.43 -4.52 3.98
C ALA A 77 12.97 -4.67 2.51
N GLY A 78 11.68 -4.93 2.27
CA GLY A 78 11.15 -5.28 0.94
C GLY A 78 11.31 -6.76 0.57
N ASP A 79 11.77 -7.61 1.48
CA ASP A 79 11.98 -9.04 1.27
C ASP A 79 10.79 -9.91 1.73
N SER A 80 10.42 -10.89 0.90
CA SER A 80 9.24 -11.72 1.14
C SER A 80 9.46 -12.77 2.23
N ALA A 81 10.69 -13.31 2.37
CA ALA A 81 11.00 -14.29 3.41
C ALA A 81 11.05 -13.63 4.78
N GLN A 82 11.64 -12.43 4.86
CA GLN A 82 11.66 -11.61 6.07
C GLN A 82 10.24 -11.19 6.48
N ALA A 83 9.41 -10.77 5.53
CA ALA A 83 8.00 -10.46 5.81
C ALA A 83 7.24 -11.66 6.38
N ALA A 84 7.44 -12.87 5.83
CA ALA A 84 6.82 -14.10 6.33
C ALA A 84 7.31 -14.48 7.74
N SER A 85 8.60 -14.27 8.03
CA SER A 85 9.18 -14.46 9.37
C SER A 85 8.56 -13.50 10.39
N LEU A 86 8.41 -12.22 10.03
CA LEU A 86 7.74 -11.23 10.89
C LEU A 86 6.26 -11.55 11.11
N ALA A 87 5.56 -12.05 10.09
CA ALA A 87 4.18 -12.51 10.25
C ALA A 87 4.07 -13.68 11.24
N THR A 88 5.03 -14.60 11.23
CA THR A 88 5.10 -15.70 12.21
C THR A 88 5.34 -15.17 13.61
N LYS A 89 6.31 -14.26 13.77
CA LYS A 89 6.61 -13.62 15.06
C LYS A 89 5.39 -12.90 15.64
N ALA A 90 4.65 -12.18 14.80
CA ALA A 90 3.39 -11.55 15.18
C ALA A 90 2.35 -12.59 15.64
N GLY A 91 2.18 -13.67 14.88
CA GLY A 91 1.22 -14.74 15.20
C GLY A 91 1.53 -15.56 16.45
N THR A 92 2.80 -15.62 16.87
CA THR A 92 3.22 -16.33 18.08
C THR A 92 3.19 -15.48 19.35
N ASP A 93 3.05 -14.16 19.25
CA ASP A 93 2.97 -13.26 20.41
C ASP A 93 1.51 -13.09 20.84
N ALA A 94 1.13 -13.68 21.97
CA ALA A 94 -0.23 -13.63 22.50
C ALA A 94 -0.74 -12.21 22.82
N LYS A 95 0.14 -11.20 22.90
CA LYS A 95 -0.28 -9.80 23.05
C LYS A 95 -0.56 -9.11 21.73
N VAL A 96 -0.20 -9.70 20.58
CA VAL A 96 -0.50 -9.14 19.26
C VAL A 96 -1.95 -9.43 18.91
N ILE A 97 -2.74 -8.37 18.78
CA ILE A 97 -4.18 -8.45 18.45
C ILE A 97 -4.49 -8.04 17.01
N GLY A 98 -3.47 -7.56 16.28
CA GLY A 98 -3.60 -7.19 14.89
C GLY A 98 -2.28 -6.76 14.28
N ALA A 99 -2.26 -6.62 12.96
CA ALA A 99 -1.10 -6.21 12.20
C ALA A 99 -1.41 -5.18 11.12
N PHE A 100 -0.40 -4.42 10.75
CA PHE A 100 -0.39 -3.54 9.60
C PHE A 100 0.75 -3.97 8.66
N CYS A 101 0.36 -4.50 7.51
CA CYS A 101 1.20 -5.10 6.48
C CYS A 101 0.37 -5.17 5.23
N CYS A 102 0.83 -4.91 4.01
CA CYS A 102 2.19 -4.57 3.63
C CYS A 102 2.14 -3.50 2.53
N TRP A 103 3.29 -2.87 2.29
CA TRP A 103 3.47 -1.87 1.25
C TRP A 103 3.22 -2.41 -0.17
N SER A 104 3.63 -3.65 -0.48
CA SER A 104 3.47 -4.22 -1.83
C SER A 104 2.60 -5.48 -1.87
N SER A 105 2.09 -5.78 -3.06
CA SER A 105 1.32 -7.01 -3.32
C SER A 105 2.13 -8.28 -3.15
N GLY A 106 3.41 -8.30 -3.50
CA GLY A 106 4.26 -9.48 -3.30
C GLY A 106 4.39 -9.84 -1.82
N LEU A 107 4.64 -8.84 -0.96
CA LEU A 107 4.74 -9.03 0.49
C LEU A 107 3.40 -9.45 1.12
N ALA A 108 2.30 -8.88 0.64
CA ALA A 108 0.96 -9.27 1.09
C ALA A 108 0.66 -10.74 0.76
N LEU A 109 0.94 -11.19 -0.47
CA LEU A 109 0.77 -12.59 -0.87
C LEU A 109 1.67 -13.54 -0.07
N ALA A 110 2.90 -13.14 0.23
CA ALA A 110 3.86 -13.93 0.99
C ALA A 110 3.46 -14.11 2.47
N THR A 111 2.74 -13.15 3.05
CA THR A 111 2.39 -13.15 4.49
C THR A 111 0.97 -13.64 4.77
N HIS A 112 0.11 -13.64 3.75
CA HIS A 112 -1.31 -13.94 3.86
C HIS A 112 -1.60 -15.27 4.59
N SER A 113 -0.97 -16.38 4.16
CA SER A 113 -1.23 -17.71 4.73
C SER A 113 -0.80 -17.81 6.19
N THR A 114 0.27 -17.10 6.58
CA THR A 114 0.79 -17.06 7.94
C THR A 114 -0.16 -16.30 8.86
N TYR A 115 -0.56 -15.08 8.50
CA TYR A 115 -1.52 -14.32 9.31
C TYR A 115 -2.87 -15.05 9.45
N ASN A 116 -3.35 -15.70 8.39
CA ASN A 116 -4.54 -16.53 8.44
C ASN A 116 -4.39 -17.75 9.36
N ARG A 117 -3.24 -18.42 9.34
CA ARG A 117 -2.96 -19.58 10.22
C ARG A 117 -3.00 -19.20 11.70
N TYR A 118 -2.45 -18.06 12.06
CA TYR A 118 -2.42 -17.58 13.45
C TYR A 118 -3.65 -16.75 13.85
N GLY A 119 -4.57 -16.49 12.90
CA GLY A 119 -5.78 -15.73 13.17
C GLY A 119 -5.53 -14.25 13.51
N VAL A 120 -4.46 -13.64 13.00
CA VAL A 120 -4.10 -12.24 13.30
C VAL A 120 -4.76 -11.29 12.28
N PRO A 121 -5.77 -10.47 12.69
CA PRO A 121 -6.38 -9.48 11.81
C PRO A 121 -5.33 -8.51 11.25
N THR A 122 -5.28 -8.35 9.93
CA THR A 122 -4.24 -7.57 9.27
C THR A 122 -4.83 -6.61 8.25
N ILE A 123 -4.37 -5.34 8.27
CA ILE A 123 -4.72 -4.33 7.27
C ILE A 123 -3.55 -4.13 6.30
N LEU A 124 -3.81 -4.34 5.00
CA LEU A 124 -2.93 -4.05 3.88
C LEU A 124 -2.94 -2.57 3.53
N GLY A 125 -1.76 -1.93 3.67
CA GLY A 125 -1.55 -0.50 3.41
C GLY A 125 -1.25 -0.11 1.97
N GLY A 126 -0.73 -1.03 1.13
CA GLY A 126 -0.34 -0.69 -0.24
C GLY A 126 -0.52 -1.79 -1.30
N SER A 127 -1.02 -2.98 -0.93
CA SER A 127 -1.28 -4.03 -1.93
C SER A 127 -2.57 -3.76 -2.71
N ASN A 128 -2.46 -3.55 -4.01
CA ASN A 128 -3.64 -3.45 -4.88
C ASN A 128 -4.10 -4.79 -5.47
N ASP A 129 -3.22 -5.80 -5.48
CA ASP A 129 -3.52 -7.11 -6.04
C ASP A 129 -4.73 -7.71 -5.33
N HIS A 130 -5.75 -8.00 -6.11
CA HIS A 130 -7.02 -8.48 -5.61
C HIS A 130 -6.91 -9.76 -4.80
N ARG A 131 -5.96 -10.64 -5.17
CA ARG A 131 -5.74 -11.94 -4.54
C ARG A 131 -5.34 -11.80 -3.08
N SER A 132 -4.76 -10.67 -2.65
CA SER A 132 -4.30 -10.48 -1.27
C SER A 132 -5.40 -10.41 -0.20
N THR A 133 -6.69 -10.42 -0.54
CA THR A 133 -7.78 -10.18 0.45
C THR A 133 -8.89 -11.23 0.46
N ARG A 134 -9.72 -11.15 1.51
CA ARG A 134 -10.80 -12.08 1.88
C ARG A 134 -11.71 -12.60 0.74
N PRO A 135 -12.17 -11.82 -0.26
CA PRO A 135 -12.99 -12.38 -1.34
C PRO A 135 -12.30 -13.52 -2.13
N PHE A 136 -10.96 -13.53 -2.15
CA PHE A 136 -10.13 -14.54 -2.79
C PHE A 136 -9.63 -15.61 -1.81
N HIS A 137 -9.76 -15.32 -0.51
CA HIS A 137 -9.39 -16.20 0.58
C HIS A 137 -10.45 -16.14 1.68
N LYS A 138 -11.51 -16.94 1.56
CA LYS A 138 -12.74 -16.80 2.37
C LYS A 138 -12.54 -16.85 3.89
N SER A 139 -11.52 -17.57 4.37
CA SER A 139 -11.15 -17.66 5.79
C SER A 139 -10.25 -16.52 6.28
N ALA A 140 -9.76 -15.67 5.38
CA ALA A 140 -8.71 -14.71 5.67
C ALA A 140 -9.17 -13.60 6.62
N VAL A 141 -8.28 -13.33 7.57
CA VAL A 141 -8.31 -12.19 8.49
C VAL A 141 -7.64 -10.94 7.87
N ILE A 142 -7.57 -10.88 6.54
CA ILE A 142 -6.85 -9.85 5.80
C ILE A 142 -7.83 -8.85 5.17
N PHE A 143 -7.66 -7.59 5.55
CA PHE A 143 -8.42 -6.43 5.11
C PHE A 143 -7.50 -5.47 4.33
N ARG A 144 -8.05 -4.57 3.52
CA ARG A 144 -7.27 -3.54 2.81
C ARG A 144 -7.91 -2.17 2.98
N ASN A 145 -7.10 -1.13 3.01
CA ASN A 145 -7.52 0.25 2.79
C ASN A 145 -7.11 0.77 1.41
N SER A 146 -6.33 -0.03 0.67
CA SER A 146 -5.93 0.24 -0.70
C SER A 146 -7.04 -0.10 -1.70
N PRO A 147 -7.11 0.61 -2.83
CA PRO A 147 -8.01 0.26 -3.91
C PRO A 147 -7.70 -1.08 -4.59
N TYR A 148 -8.64 -1.54 -5.40
CA TYR A 148 -8.70 -2.92 -5.90
C TYR A 148 -8.42 -2.99 -7.41
N ASP A 149 -7.38 -3.70 -7.85
CA ASP A 149 -6.92 -3.67 -9.26
C ASP A 149 -8.02 -4.01 -10.28
N LEU A 150 -8.98 -4.90 -9.97
CA LEU A 150 -10.05 -5.21 -10.93
C LEU A 150 -10.91 -4.00 -11.29
N ILE A 151 -11.19 -3.13 -10.32
CA ILE A 151 -11.98 -1.93 -10.59
C ILE A 151 -11.11 -0.93 -11.37
N ASN A 152 -9.83 -0.79 -11.02
CA ASN A 152 -8.93 0.17 -11.69
C ASN A 152 -8.80 -0.15 -13.16
N MET A 153 -8.47 -1.42 -13.42
CA MET A 153 -8.14 -1.88 -14.75
C MET A 153 -9.38 -1.93 -15.63
N LYS A 154 -10.56 -2.17 -15.05
CA LYS A 154 -11.82 -1.98 -15.75
C LYS A 154 -12.05 -0.52 -16.16
N MET A 155 -11.81 0.44 -15.26
CA MET A 155 -11.94 1.86 -15.59
C MET A 155 -10.94 2.29 -16.66
N LEU A 156 -9.67 1.94 -16.50
CA LEU A 156 -8.62 2.25 -17.45
C LEU A 156 -8.89 1.62 -18.82
N ALA A 157 -9.28 0.35 -18.88
CA ALA A 157 -9.66 -0.31 -20.14
C ALA A 157 -10.86 0.36 -20.79
N THR A 158 -11.87 0.76 -20.01
CA THR A 158 -13.03 1.50 -20.52
C THR A 158 -12.60 2.84 -21.12
N TYR A 159 -11.79 3.62 -20.40
CA TYR A 159 -11.25 4.89 -20.89
C TYR A 159 -10.47 4.70 -22.20
N VAL A 160 -9.48 3.80 -22.19
CA VAL A 160 -8.59 3.54 -23.33
C VAL A 160 -9.36 3.10 -24.57
N THR A 161 -10.33 2.20 -24.41
CA THR A 161 -11.01 1.59 -25.56
C THR A 161 -12.23 2.36 -26.03
N ASN A 162 -13.01 2.98 -25.13
CA ASN A 162 -14.26 3.66 -25.48
C ASN A 162 -14.10 5.17 -25.66
N TYR A 163 -13.23 5.82 -24.88
CA TYR A 163 -13.10 7.28 -24.87
C TYR A 163 -11.89 7.74 -25.68
N ALA A 164 -10.72 7.14 -25.42
CA ALA A 164 -9.52 7.37 -26.22
C ALA A 164 -9.53 6.60 -27.55
N ASN A 165 -10.53 5.73 -27.77
CA ASN A 165 -10.75 4.98 -29.02
C ASN A 165 -9.56 4.14 -29.49
N MET A 166 -8.66 3.76 -28.57
CA MET A 166 -7.48 2.96 -28.90
C MET A 166 -7.89 1.53 -29.28
N LYS A 167 -7.37 1.04 -30.41
CA LYS A 167 -7.64 -0.28 -30.98
C LYS A 167 -6.48 -1.23 -30.81
N ARG A 168 -5.25 -0.75 -30.69
CA ARG A 168 -4.04 -1.55 -30.61
C ARG A 168 -3.13 -1.06 -29.48
N VAL A 169 -3.25 -1.69 -28.32
CA VAL A 169 -2.46 -1.37 -27.13
C VAL A 169 -1.52 -2.53 -26.81
N PHE A 170 -0.31 -2.22 -26.35
CA PHE A 170 0.62 -3.22 -25.84
C PHE A 170 0.79 -3.06 -24.33
N ALA A 171 0.69 -4.15 -23.57
CA ALA A 171 0.81 -4.14 -22.11
C ALA A 171 2.23 -4.50 -21.67
N ILE A 172 2.77 -3.79 -20.70
CA ILE A 172 4.11 -4.00 -20.15
C ILE A 172 3.99 -4.05 -18.63
N ASP A 173 4.66 -5.00 -18.00
CA ASP A 173 4.79 -5.09 -16.54
C ASP A 173 6.24 -5.24 -16.12
N ASP A 174 6.58 -4.89 -14.89
CA ASP A 174 7.93 -4.99 -14.32
C ASP A 174 8.18 -6.30 -13.56
N ASN A 175 7.41 -7.35 -13.88
CA ASN A 175 7.49 -8.68 -13.28
C ASN A 175 7.20 -8.73 -11.77
N THR A 176 6.76 -7.62 -11.15
CA THR A 176 6.23 -7.64 -9.79
C THR A 176 4.79 -8.17 -9.76
N ALA A 177 4.37 -8.77 -8.65
CA ALA A 177 3.00 -9.27 -8.50
C ALA A 177 1.93 -8.18 -8.75
N PHE A 178 2.25 -6.93 -8.42
CA PHE A 178 1.42 -5.76 -8.67
C PHE A 178 1.25 -5.49 -10.17
N SER A 179 2.35 -5.32 -10.91
CA SER A 179 2.29 -4.96 -12.32
C SER A 179 1.77 -6.10 -13.19
N VAL A 180 2.13 -7.35 -12.88
CA VAL A 180 1.63 -8.55 -13.56
C VAL A 180 0.10 -8.64 -13.41
N THR A 181 -0.42 -8.41 -12.20
CA THR A 181 -1.86 -8.43 -11.97
C THR A 181 -2.54 -7.33 -12.76
N GLN A 182 -2.01 -6.13 -12.75
CA GLN A 182 -2.59 -5.02 -13.52
C GLN A 182 -2.58 -5.25 -15.03
N ALA A 183 -1.46 -5.69 -15.62
CA ALA A 183 -1.38 -6.00 -17.04
C ALA A 183 -2.39 -7.09 -17.46
N ASN A 184 -2.54 -8.12 -16.63
CA ASN A 184 -3.53 -9.18 -16.85
C ASN A 184 -4.97 -8.65 -16.78
N GLU A 185 -5.30 -7.90 -15.74
CA GLU A 185 -6.67 -7.44 -15.52
C GLU A 185 -7.08 -6.33 -16.51
N PHE A 186 -6.13 -5.51 -16.95
CA PHE A 186 -6.34 -4.56 -18.05
C PHE A 186 -6.67 -5.31 -19.35
N THR A 187 -5.89 -6.34 -19.68
CA THR A 187 -6.10 -7.17 -20.88
C THR A 187 -7.47 -7.85 -20.84
N LYS A 188 -7.81 -8.50 -19.71
CA LYS A 188 -9.11 -9.15 -19.53
C LYS A 188 -10.27 -8.16 -19.62
N ALA A 189 -10.12 -6.97 -19.04
CA ALA A 189 -11.15 -5.94 -19.09
C ALA A 189 -11.36 -5.42 -20.51
N ALA A 190 -10.29 -5.18 -21.27
CA ALA A 190 -10.36 -4.77 -22.67
C ALA A 190 -11.02 -5.85 -23.54
N ASP A 191 -10.63 -7.11 -23.36
CA ASP A 191 -11.22 -8.26 -24.07
C ASP A 191 -12.71 -8.41 -23.77
N LYS A 192 -13.14 -8.16 -22.53
CA LYS A 192 -14.55 -8.22 -22.15
C LYS A 192 -15.38 -7.10 -22.80
N LEU A 193 -14.79 -5.93 -23.03
CA LEU A 193 -15.48 -4.79 -23.61
C LEU A 193 -15.63 -4.90 -25.14
N HIS A 194 -14.63 -5.44 -25.84
CA HIS A 194 -14.55 -5.38 -27.32
C HIS A 194 -14.22 -6.70 -28.01
N GLY A 195 -14.11 -7.79 -27.25
CA GLY A 195 -13.49 -9.02 -27.74
C GLY A 195 -11.97 -8.93 -27.81
N LYS A 196 -11.33 -10.04 -28.18
CA LYS A 196 -9.86 -10.13 -28.26
C LYS A 196 -9.30 -9.17 -29.31
N GLY A 197 -8.07 -8.70 -29.05
CA GLY A 197 -7.27 -7.98 -30.05
C GLY A 197 -7.11 -6.48 -29.80
N ARG A 198 -7.73 -5.92 -28.75
CA ARG A 198 -7.43 -4.56 -28.29
C ARG A 198 -6.06 -4.47 -27.63
N VAL A 199 -5.73 -5.46 -26.79
CA VAL A 199 -4.38 -5.67 -26.32
C VAL A 199 -3.70 -6.67 -27.25
N VAL A 200 -2.77 -6.19 -28.07
CA VAL A 200 -2.16 -6.97 -29.16
C VAL A 200 -0.92 -7.74 -28.74
N GLY A 201 -0.44 -7.51 -27.52
CA GLY A 201 0.71 -8.19 -26.95
C GLY A 201 0.99 -7.75 -25.53
N ARG A 202 1.79 -8.56 -24.84
CA ARG A 202 2.28 -8.28 -23.50
C ARG A 202 3.75 -8.67 -23.39
N GLU A 203 4.50 -7.93 -22.58
CA GLU A 203 5.88 -8.27 -22.23
C GLU A 203 6.19 -7.89 -20.79
N SER A 204 7.01 -8.71 -20.12
CA SER A 204 7.53 -8.41 -18.79
C SER A 204 8.95 -7.89 -18.92
N VAL A 205 9.21 -6.73 -18.34
CA VAL A 205 10.55 -6.22 -18.03
C VAL A 205 10.88 -6.55 -16.57
N GLN A 206 12.08 -6.23 -16.12
CA GLN A 206 12.45 -6.42 -14.71
C GLN A 206 12.36 -5.12 -13.93
N LEU A 207 12.04 -5.22 -12.65
CA LEU A 207 12.26 -4.12 -11.72
C LEU A 207 13.76 -3.78 -11.69
N GLY A 208 14.09 -2.50 -11.80
CA GLY A 208 15.47 -2.02 -11.99
C GLY A 208 15.97 -2.05 -13.44
N GLU A 209 15.14 -2.41 -14.42
CA GLU A 209 15.50 -2.33 -15.84
C GLU A 209 15.85 -0.89 -16.24
N LYS A 210 16.93 -0.73 -17.01
CA LYS A 210 17.45 0.56 -17.43
C LYS A 210 17.50 0.73 -18.94
N ASP A 211 17.53 -0.37 -19.70
CA ASP A 211 17.56 -0.31 -21.16
C ASP A 211 16.28 -0.91 -21.75
N PHE A 212 15.44 -0.03 -22.28
CA PHE A 212 14.20 -0.39 -22.95
C PHE A 212 14.33 -0.35 -24.48
N THR A 213 15.54 -0.10 -25.01
CA THR A 213 15.78 0.03 -26.45
C THR A 213 15.29 -1.19 -27.25
N PRO A 214 15.53 -2.44 -26.82
CA PRO A 214 15.04 -3.62 -27.54
C PRO A 214 13.51 -3.68 -27.59
N LEU A 215 12.86 -3.46 -26.44
CA LEU A 215 11.41 -3.44 -26.33
C LEU A 215 10.81 -2.33 -27.20
N ILE A 216 11.31 -1.10 -27.11
CA ILE A 216 10.80 0.03 -27.88
C ILE A 216 10.97 -0.20 -29.39
N THR A 217 12.09 -0.77 -29.81
CA THR A 217 12.35 -1.10 -31.22
C THR A 217 11.32 -2.09 -31.76
N LYS A 218 10.99 -3.13 -30.98
CA LYS A 218 9.91 -4.06 -31.30
C LYS A 218 8.56 -3.35 -31.41
N LEU A 219 8.21 -2.50 -30.43
CA LEU A 219 6.92 -1.80 -30.39
C LEU A 219 6.72 -0.86 -31.59
N LYS A 220 7.78 -0.21 -32.10
CA LYS A 220 7.69 0.64 -33.29
C LYS A 220 7.19 -0.10 -34.53
N GLY A 221 7.46 -1.41 -34.64
CA GLY A 221 6.99 -2.24 -35.75
C GLY A 221 5.52 -2.67 -35.65
N MET A 222 4.82 -2.37 -34.55
CA MET A 222 3.52 -2.97 -34.24
C MET A 222 2.30 -2.09 -34.57
N ASN A 223 2.50 -0.85 -35.04
CA ASN A 223 1.44 0.13 -35.31
C ASN A 223 0.43 0.22 -34.13
N LEU A 224 0.94 0.65 -32.98
CA LEU A 224 0.18 0.75 -31.73
C LEU A 224 -0.45 2.15 -31.61
N ASP A 225 -1.63 2.21 -31.01
CA ASP A 225 -2.27 3.47 -30.62
C ASP A 225 -1.76 3.97 -29.25
N GLY A 226 -1.21 3.06 -28.44
CA GLY A 226 -0.66 3.37 -27.13
C GLY A 226 -0.01 2.17 -26.45
N VAL A 227 0.64 2.41 -25.32
CA VAL A 227 1.23 1.38 -24.47
C VAL A 227 0.68 1.51 -23.06
N PHE A 228 0.35 0.40 -22.43
CA PHE A 228 0.02 0.36 -21.00
C PHE A 228 1.24 -0.14 -20.24
N TYR A 229 1.87 0.73 -19.43
CA TYR A 229 2.95 0.36 -18.53
C TYR A 229 2.39 0.20 -17.11
N ALA A 230 2.37 -1.02 -16.59
CA ALA A 230 1.78 -1.38 -15.30
C ALA A 230 2.77 -1.33 -14.12
N GLY A 231 4.05 -1.03 -14.39
CA GLY A 231 5.12 -1.01 -13.39
C GLY A 231 5.25 0.30 -12.60
N HIS A 232 6.37 0.45 -11.90
CA HIS A 232 6.63 1.56 -10.98
C HIS A 232 7.27 2.80 -11.65
N MET A 233 7.22 3.92 -10.93
CA MET A 233 7.55 5.26 -11.45
C MET A 233 8.96 5.43 -12.03
N VAL A 234 9.98 4.74 -11.51
CA VAL A 234 11.36 4.96 -11.96
C VAL A 234 11.57 4.35 -13.34
N GLU A 235 11.23 3.08 -13.49
CA GLU A 235 11.32 2.34 -14.75
C GLU A 235 10.34 2.90 -15.78
N ALA A 236 9.13 3.30 -15.37
CA ALA A 236 8.17 3.96 -16.25
C ALA A 236 8.70 5.30 -16.80
N ALA A 237 9.39 6.09 -15.97
CA ALA A 237 9.99 7.35 -16.39
C ALA A 237 11.12 7.11 -17.41
N LEU A 238 12.01 6.16 -17.13
CA LEU A 238 13.09 5.77 -18.05
C LEU A 238 12.54 5.22 -19.37
N PHE A 239 11.53 4.36 -19.31
CA PHE A 239 10.84 3.83 -20.49
C PHE A 239 10.26 4.97 -21.32
N ARG A 240 9.53 5.90 -20.71
CA ARG A 240 8.93 7.04 -21.39
C ARG A 240 9.97 7.96 -22.04
N GLN A 241 11.07 8.25 -21.35
CA GLN A 241 12.18 9.03 -21.92
C GLN A 241 12.78 8.34 -23.16
N GLN A 242 13.00 7.04 -23.08
CA GLN A 242 13.56 6.26 -24.20
C GLN A 242 12.57 6.12 -25.36
N MET A 243 11.27 6.02 -25.09
CA MET A 243 10.24 6.05 -26.14
C MET A 243 10.39 7.30 -27.01
N LEU A 244 10.46 8.48 -26.38
CA LEU A 244 10.61 9.74 -27.10
C LEU A 244 11.95 9.83 -27.83
N LYS A 245 13.06 9.43 -27.19
CA LYS A 245 14.40 9.41 -27.79
C LYS A 245 14.48 8.54 -29.04
N LEU A 246 13.79 7.40 -29.05
CA LEU A 246 13.75 6.47 -30.17
C LEU A 246 12.61 6.76 -31.17
N GLY A 247 11.87 7.86 -30.96
CA GLY A 247 10.82 8.32 -31.87
C GLY A 247 9.49 7.57 -31.77
N LEU A 248 9.26 6.79 -30.72
CA LEU A 248 7.96 6.19 -30.42
C LEU A 248 7.09 7.19 -29.65
N LYS A 249 6.34 8.03 -30.38
CA LYS A 249 5.58 9.18 -29.84
C LYS A 249 4.13 8.86 -29.46
N ILE A 250 3.78 7.60 -29.30
CA ILE A 250 2.42 7.18 -28.88
C ILE A 250 2.23 7.48 -27.38
N PRO A 251 0.99 7.68 -26.91
CA PRO A 251 0.70 7.87 -25.50
C PRO A 251 1.11 6.66 -24.67
N MET A 252 1.60 6.93 -23.46
CA MET A 252 1.80 5.93 -22.43
C MET A 252 0.67 6.06 -21.41
N MET A 253 -0.07 4.97 -21.23
CA MET A 253 -1.04 4.80 -20.17
C MET A 253 -0.40 4.03 -19.02
N SER A 254 -0.82 4.34 -17.81
CA SER A 254 -0.37 3.67 -16.60
C SER A 254 -1.44 3.77 -15.50
N SER A 255 -1.08 3.42 -14.28
CA SER A 255 -1.95 3.41 -13.11
C SER A 255 -1.29 4.13 -11.93
N GLY A 256 -1.73 3.84 -10.71
CA GLY A 256 -1.20 4.47 -9.50
C GLY A 256 0.31 4.31 -9.30
N GLY A 257 0.97 3.36 -9.97
CA GLY A 257 2.43 3.19 -9.92
C GLY A 257 3.23 4.39 -10.44
N VAL A 258 2.63 5.24 -11.29
CA VAL A 258 3.29 6.44 -11.82
C VAL A 258 2.65 7.75 -11.36
N PHE A 259 1.54 7.69 -10.63
CA PHE A 259 0.86 8.88 -10.10
C PHE A 259 1.60 9.45 -8.89
N SER A 260 2.79 10.02 -9.13
CA SER A 260 3.68 10.54 -8.09
C SER A 260 4.55 11.68 -8.58
N ASN A 261 4.96 12.56 -7.67
CA ASN A 261 5.95 13.60 -7.94
C ASN A 261 7.31 13.02 -8.37
N THR A 262 7.65 11.81 -7.90
CA THR A 262 8.87 11.11 -8.31
C THR A 262 8.86 10.83 -9.81
N TYR A 263 7.74 10.33 -10.35
CA TYR A 263 7.61 10.10 -11.79
C TYR A 263 7.84 11.39 -12.60
N ILE A 264 7.14 12.48 -12.24
CA ILE A 264 7.25 13.77 -12.93
C ILE A 264 8.71 14.28 -12.91
N LYS A 265 9.36 14.24 -11.75
CA LYS A 265 10.76 14.68 -11.61
C LYS A 265 11.73 13.80 -12.39
N THR A 266 11.56 12.48 -12.35
CA THR A 266 12.46 11.53 -13.02
C THR A 266 12.28 11.58 -14.54
N ALA A 267 11.05 11.67 -15.04
CA ALA A 267 10.75 11.71 -16.46
C ALA A 267 11.04 13.08 -17.09
N GLY A 268 10.91 14.17 -16.32
CA GLY A 268 11.06 15.54 -16.83
C GLY A 268 10.00 15.85 -17.90
N GLU A 269 10.40 16.53 -18.98
CA GLU A 269 9.52 16.83 -20.12
C GLU A 269 8.88 15.58 -20.74
N ALA A 270 9.52 14.41 -20.61
CA ALA A 270 8.97 13.17 -21.15
C ALA A 270 7.68 12.73 -20.45
N SER A 271 7.42 13.22 -19.22
CA SER A 271 6.17 12.94 -18.51
C SER A 271 4.94 13.44 -19.26
N GLU A 272 5.08 14.48 -20.08
CA GLU A 272 3.98 15.11 -20.82
C GLU A 272 3.25 14.10 -21.71
N GLY A 273 1.92 14.17 -21.68
CA GLY A 273 1.03 13.24 -22.38
C GLY A 273 0.94 11.83 -21.78
N THR A 274 1.55 11.57 -20.62
CA THR A 274 1.34 10.31 -19.89
C THR A 274 -0.01 10.34 -19.18
N LEU A 275 -0.81 9.30 -19.37
CA LEU A 275 -2.11 9.14 -18.74
C LEU A 275 -2.01 8.12 -17.61
N ALA A 276 -2.45 8.49 -16.41
CA ALA A 276 -2.45 7.59 -15.27
C ALA A 276 -3.86 7.45 -14.69
N SER A 277 -4.33 6.22 -14.54
CA SER A 277 -5.54 5.95 -13.74
C SER A 277 -5.18 5.97 -12.27
N PHE A 278 -5.76 6.91 -11.53
CA PHE A 278 -5.63 7.01 -10.09
C PHE A 278 -6.99 7.03 -9.42
N TRP A 279 -7.00 6.71 -8.13
CA TRP A 279 -8.20 6.55 -7.33
C TRP A 279 -8.47 7.81 -6.52
N GLY A 280 -9.74 8.15 -6.40
CA GLY A 280 -10.18 9.31 -5.63
C GLY A 280 -10.71 10.42 -6.51
N LEU A 281 -11.08 11.52 -5.87
CA LEU A 281 -11.52 12.71 -6.58
C LEU A 281 -10.32 13.37 -7.27
N PRO A 282 -10.54 14.16 -8.33
CA PRO A 282 -9.58 15.17 -8.75
C PRO A 282 -9.08 15.98 -7.54
N LEU A 283 -7.80 16.37 -7.53
CA LEU A 283 -7.19 17.06 -6.37
C LEU A 283 -8.01 18.31 -5.97
N ASP A 284 -8.48 19.06 -6.94
CA ASP A 284 -9.33 20.25 -6.81
C ASP A 284 -10.76 19.96 -6.27
N HIS A 285 -11.12 18.70 -6.10
CA HIS A 285 -12.41 18.25 -5.59
C HIS A 285 -12.32 17.61 -4.20
N TYR A 286 -11.13 17.51 -3.58
CA TYR A 286 -11.04 17.11 -2.18
C TYR A 286 -11.47 18.25 -1.25
N PRO A 287 -12.26 17.96 -0.19
CA PRO A 287 -12.48 18.93 0.86
C PRO A 287 -11.14 19.18 1.56
N GLU A 288 -10.62 20.39 1.39
CA GLU A 288 -9.27 20.85 1.77
C GLU A 288 -8.14 20.46 0.80
N GLY A 289 -8.16 21.08 -0.39
CA GLY A 289 -7.00 21.57 -1.17
C GLY A 289 -5.77 20.68 -1.33
#